data_AF-V9IGR9-F1
#
_entry.id   AF-V9IGR9-F1
#
_cell.length_a   1.000
_cell.length_b   1.000
_cell.length_c   1.000
_cell.angle_alpha   90.00
_cell.angle_beta   90.00
_cell.angle_gamma   90.00
#
_symmetry.space_group_name_H-M   'P 1'
#
loop_
_entity.id
_entity.type
_entity.pdbx_description
1 polymer ?
#
loop_
_entity_poly.entity_id
_entity_poly.type
_entity_poly.pdbx_seq_one_letter_code
_entity_poly.pdbx_strand_id
1 'polypeptide(L)'
;MDYRLELMNEISKSCEYEKQKIQDRLDRLTNLLSLRRDKEINSIEHKLRRELRKLHKKHQEKSQPLKRDIIKEHANPSSELYAPQMRYGEHPQRRHEIIEKELLGESFIENVTEINTLPKWLPTYEQLSAIEPKPKSDDLCIRATRWTKEKLIQLHSDLKAIRLSTIYVTIDAPVLLKRKYKMPSLPPTPYKTTIEDIANIRLHQLSTLIQKIVRGRAIQCMMFEGRNRCRELIEELQSSYGLEEYSKKQNQKEKQHTLELQELQNQKSLQDDRLCEILNSLEGMTISGMLDFLTKELIRLEDERQIHAFALLAERKRAIREAAEAGKRQLEYNRRREFDEIFKQIIKINQDSVETYLEDIIKEGIEWVSDEATKAYISELCDTIDNVSKVARDNETKLAEEEMIANMIYNFVLPEIEKTTLRKNIREKQQVYLQNAHAVIYNKILNLSSVEDKN
;
A
#
# COMPACT_ATOMS: atom_id res chain seq x y z
N MET A 1 0.83 92.87 45.17
CA MET A 1 0.35 92.83 43.77
C MET A 1 0.57 91.44 43.16
N ASP A 2 0.97 90.46 43.97
CA ASP A 2 1.62 89.23 43.50
C ASP A 2 0.64 88.08 43.28
N TYR A 3 -0.42 87.97 44.09
CA TYR A 3 -1.41 86.90 43.96
C TYR A 3 -2.13 86.84 42.60
N ARG A 4 -2.44 88.01 42.01
CA ARG A 4 -3.11 88.05 40.69
C ARG A 4 -2.15 87.63 39.57
N LEU A 5 -0.87 87.95 39.71
CA LEU A 5 0.17 87.59 38.75
C LEU A 5 0.55 86.11 38.87
N GLU A 6 0.61 85.58 40.10
CA GLU A 6 0.75 84.14 40.37
C GLU A 6 -0.39 83.34 39.77
N LEU A 7 -1.64 83.77 39.98
CA LEU A 7 -2.83 83.08 39.44
C LEU A 7 -2.85 83.12 37.90
N MET A 8 -2.42 84.22 37.28
CA MET A 8 -2.26 84.30 35.82
C MET A 8 -1.15 83.37 35.29
N ASN A 9 -0.05 83.23 36.03
CA ASN A 9 1.01 82.29 35.69
C ASN A 9 0.54 80.83 35.82
N GLU A 10 -0.26 80.50 36.83
CA GLU A 10 -0.88 79.18 36.97
C GLU A 10 -1.86 78.86 35.83
N ILE A 11 -2.71 79.82 35.45
CA ILE A 11 -3.61 79.67 34.31
C ILE A 11 -2.80 79.48 33.01
N SER A 12 -1.73 80.25 32.82
CA SER A 12 -0.88 80.14 31.62
C SER A 12 -0.20 78.77 31.54
N LYS A 13 0.35 78.27 32.65
CA LYS A 13 0.90 76.91 32.75
C LYS A 13 -0.16 75.84 32.47
N SER A 14 -1.39 76.03 32.97
CA SER A 14 -2.48 75.08 32.73
C SER A 14 -2.89 75.04 31.25
N CYS A 15 -2.99 76.20 30.60
CA CYS A 15 -3.25 76.32 29.17
C CYS A 15 -2.13 75.72 28.32
N GLU A 16 -0.87 75.92 28.69
CA GLU A 16 0.28 75.31 28.01
C GLU A 16 0.28 73.79 28.17
N TYR A 17 -0.03 73.29 29.35
CA TYR A 17 -0.16 71.86 29.61
C TYR A 17 -1.30 71.21 28.81
N GLU A 18 -2.44 71.89 28.67
CA GLU A 18 -3.54 71.41 27.80
C GLU A 18 -3.14 71.40 26.32
N LYS A 19 -2.42 72.43 25.85
CA LYS A 19 -1.86 72.47 24.49
C LYS A 19 -0.88 71.34 24.24
N GLN A 20 0.01 71.04 25.20
CA GLN A 20 0.94 69.92 25.13
C GLN A 20 0.20 68.58 25.06
N LYS A 21 -0.85 68.38 25.86
CA LYS A 21 -1.70 67.17 25.77
C LYS A 21 -2.36 67.00 24.40
N ILE A 22 -2.78 68.09 23.77
CA ILE A 22 -3.36 68.05 22.43
C ILE A 22 -2.27 67.70 21.40
N GLN A 23 -1.08 68.29 21.51
CA GLN A 23 0.07 67.96 20.67
C GLN A 23 0.47 66.48 20.80
N ASP A 24 0.58 65.95 22.01
CA ASP A 24 0.88 64.52 22.25
C ASP A 24 -0.17 63.59 21.60
N ARG A 25 -1.45 63.99 21.63
CA ARG A 25 -2.52 63.22 20.99
C ARG A 25 -2.39 63.26 19.47
N LEU A 26 -2.08 64.42 18.90
CA LEU A 26 -1.83 64.56 17.48
C LEU A 26 -0.60 63.76 17.05
N ASP A 27 0.48 63.77 17.83
CA ASP A 27 1.70 63.02 17.55
C ASP A 27 1.48 61.50 17.61
N ARG A 28 0.64 61.02 18.53
CA ARG A 28 0.23 59.61 18.54
C ARG A 28 -0.56 59.25 17.28
N LEU A 29 -1.47 60.12 16.85
CA LEU A 29 -2.25 59.90 15.64
C LEU A 29 -1.36 59.92 14.38
N THR A 30 -0.44 60.88 14.27
CA THR A 30 0.49 60.96 13.14
C THR A 30 1.41 59.73 13.09
N ASN A 31 1.89 59.25 14.23
CA ASN A 31 2.67 58.01 14.32
C ASN A 31 1.88 56.76 13.93
N LEU A 32 0.60 56.65 14.32
CA LEU A 32 -0.25 55.54 13.88
C LEU A 32 -0.50 55.58 12.36
N LEU A 33 -0.72 56.77 11.81
CA LEU A 33 -0.92 56.96 10.38
C LEU A 33 0.37 56.73 9.58
N SER A 34 1.55 57.11 10.10
CA SER A 34 2.84 56.81 9.46
C SER A 34 3.09 55.31 9.41
N LEU A 35 2.92 54.59 10.52
CA LEU A 35 3.07 53.13 10.56
C LEU A 35 2.13 52.40 9.60
N ARG A 36 0.90 52.88 9.44
CA ARG A 36 -0.05 52.33 8.46
C ARG A 36 0.43 52.56 7.03
N ARG A 37 0.83 53.79 6.71
CA ARG A 37 1.41 54.13 5.39
C ARG A 37 2.65 53.30 5.11
N ASP A 38 3.56 53.15 6.06
CA ASP A 38 4.79 52.38 5.87
C ASP A 38 4.51 50.90 5.63
N LYS A 39 3.52 50.31 6.30
CA LYS A 39 3.07 48.94 6.00
C LYS A 39 2.52 48.80 4.59
N GLU A 40 1.74 49.77 4.13
CA GLU A 40 1.20 49.79 2.78
C GLU A 40 2.32 49.95 1.74
N ILE A 41 3.25 50.89 1.96
CA ILE A 41 4.45 51.10 1.13
C ILE A 41 5.29 49.82 1.07
N ASN A 42 5.58 49.18 2.20
CA ASN A 42 6.33 47.92 2.23
C ASN A 42 5.61 46.82 1.42
N SER A 43 4.29 46.75 1.50
CA SER A 43 3.51 45.80 0.71
C SER A 43 3.63 46.07 -0.80
N ILE A 44 3.65 47.34 -1.20
CA ILE A 44 3.83 47.78 -2.58
C ILE A 44 5.24 47.46 -3.06
N GLU A 45 6.27 47.76 -2.25
CA GLU A 45 7.66 47.43 -2.57
C GLU A 45 7.86 45.92 -2.74
N HIS A 46 7.29 45.10 -1.86
CA HIS A 46 7.36 43.65 -1.98
C HIS A 46 6.68 43.13 -3.26
N LYS A 47 5.52 43.70 -3.61
CA LYS A 47 4.83 43.39 -4.89
C LYS A 47 5.69 43.80 -6.07
N LEU A 48 6.25 45.01 -6.07
CA LEU A 48 7.13 45.51 -7.12
C LEU A 48 8.36 44.62 -7.29
N ARG A 49 9.07 44.29 -6.21
CA ARG A 49 10.24 43.38 -6.26
C ARG A 49 9.85 42.00 -6.79
N ARG A 50 8.67 41.48 -6.44
CA ARG A 50 8.16 40.20 -6.96
C ARG A 50 7.86 40.27 -8.46
N GLU A 51 7.17 41.31 -8.92
CA GLU A 51 6.83 41.48 -10.33
C GLU A 51 8.05 41.76 -11.20
N LEU A 52 9.01 42.55 -10.73
CA LEU A 52 10.30 42.73 -11.43
C LEU A 52 11.06 41.41 -11.59
N ARG A 53 11.10 40.55 -10.54
CA ARG A 53 11.71 39.22 -10.65
C ARG A 53 10.99 38.33 -11.67
N LYS A 54 9.65 38.34 -11.69
CA LYS A 54 8.86 37.58 -12.67
C LYS A 54 9.12 38.08 -14.10
N LEU A 55 9.16 39.40 -14.28
CA LEU A 55 9.40 40.02 -15.58
C LEU A 55 10.81 39.70 -16.10
N HIS A 56 11.82 39.80 -15.22
CA HIS A 56 13.20 39.43 -15.57
C HIS A 56 13.30 37.97 -16.02
N LYS A 57 12.66 37.06 -15.28
CA LYS A 57 12.64 35.63 -15.62
C LYS A 57 11.95 35.36 -16.97
N LYS A 58 10.81 36.00 -17.25
CA LYS A 58 10.11 35.90 -18.55
C LYS A 58 10.96 36.38 -19.72
N HIS A 59 11.74 37.44 -19.54
CA HIS A 59 12.66 37.93 -20.58
C HIS A 59 13.82 36.97 -20.81
N GLN A 60 14.39 36.38 -19.74
CA GLN A 60 15.45 35.37 -19.86
C GLN A 60 14.97 34.10 -20.58
N GLU A 61 13.77 33.59 -20.26
CA GLU A 61 13.20 32.39 -20.89
C GLU A 61 13.00 32.55 -22.40
N LYS A 62 12.64 33.75 -22.87
CA LYS A 62 12.53 34.05 -24.31
C LYS A 62 13.87 34.05 -25.05
N SER A 63 14.98 34.29 -24.34
CA SER A 63 16.33 34.33 -24.92
C SER A 63 17.05 32.99 -24.89
N GLN A 64 16.53 31.98 -24.18
CA GLN A 64 17.18 30.67 -24.12
C GLN A 64 16.74 29.74 -25.27
N PRO A 65 17.66 28.93 -25.82
CA PRO A 65 17.33 27.97 -26.87
C PRO A 65 16.37 26.90 -26.35
N LEU A 66 15.47 26.41 -27.22
CA LEU A 66 14.43 25.43 -26.88
C LEU A 66 14.97 24.05 -26.43
N LYS A 67 16.27 23.78 -26.65
CA LYS A 67 16.93 22.52 -26.30
C LYS A 67 17.78 22.68 -25.04
N ARG A 68 17.73 21.67 -24.17
CA ARG A 68 18.50 21.59 -22.93
C ARG A 68 20.01 21.46 -23.23
N ASP A 69 20.81 22.37 -22.66
CA ASP A 69 22.28 22.31 -22.72
C ASP A 69 22.80 21.44 -21.56
N ILE A 70 23.03 20.16 -21.83
CA ILE A 70 23.48 19.15 -20.83
C ILE A 70 24.76 19.62 -20.11
N ILE A 71 25.72 20.17 -20.84
CA ILE A 71 27.00 20.64 -20.27
C ILE A 71 26.76 21.77 -19.24
N LYS A 72 25.84 22.69 -19.51
CA LYS A 72 25.51 23.78 -18.58
C LYS A 72 24.73 23.28 -17.36
N GLU A 73 23.90 22.25 -17.52
CA GLU A 73 23.20 21.62 -16.38
C GLU A 73 24.19 20.92 -15.44
N HIS A 74 25.19 20.22 -15.99
CA HIS A 74 26.24 19.60 -15.18
C HIS A 74 27.18 20.63 -14.54
N ALA A 75 27.42 21.77 -15.19
CA ALA A 75 28.26 22.85 -14.64
C ALA A 75 27.60 23.60 -13.48
N ASN A 76 26.26 23.60 -13.40
CA ASN A 76 25.50 24.31 -12.37
C ASN A 76 24.97 23.33 -11.29
N PRO A 77 25.48 23.37 -10.04
CA PRO A 77 25.01 22.49 -8.96
C PRO A 77 23.55 22.71 -8.56
N SER A 78 22.99 23.89 -8.87
CA SER A 78 21.58 24.23 -8.65
C SER A 78 20.67 23.81 -9.80
N SER A 79 21.18 23.10 -10.81
CA SER A 79 20.38 22.62 -11.94
C SER A 79 19.39 21.55 -11.50
N GLU A 80 18.37 21.32 -12.34
CA GLU A 80 17.38 20.28 -12.04
C GLU A 80 18.04 18.92 -11.85
N LEU A 81 19.15 18.62 -12.53
CA LEU A 81 19.85 17.33 -12.43
C LEU A 81 20.27 17.01 -10.98
N TYR A 82 20.93 17.95 -10.30
CA TYR A 82 21.43 17.76 -8.94
C TYR A 82 20.41 18.16 -7.86
N ALA A 83 19.58 19.18 -8.14
CA ALA A 83 18.59 19.72 -7.21
C ALA A 83 17.19 19.74 -7.84
N PRO A 84 16.51 18.58 -7.96
CA PRO A 84 15.17 18.49 -8.51
C PRO A 84 14.16 19.30 -7.70
N GLN A 85 13.36 20.12 -8.38
CA GLN A 85 12.22 20.80 -7.76
C GLN A 85 10.99 19.90 -7.77
N MET A 86 10.46 19.57 -6.59
CA MET A 86 9.31 18.66 -6.43
C MET A 86 8.02 19.11 -7.12
N ARG A 87 7.91 20.39 -7.51
CA ARG A 87 6.73 20.92 -8.25
C ARG A 87 6.52 20.26 -9.61
N TYR A 88 7.59 19.73 -10.22
CA TYR A 88 7.53 19.06 -11.52
C TYR A 88 7.43 17.53 -11.42
N GLY A 89 7.29 16.99 -10.21
CA GLY A 89 7.34 15.56 -9.94
C GLY A 89 8.73 14.96 -10.17
N GLU A 90 8.83 13.64 -10.03
CA GLU A 90 10.06 12.93 -10.35
C GLU A 90 10.20 12.76 -11.87
N HIS A 91 11.29 13.31 -12.45
CA HIS A 91 11.55 13.18 -13.88
C HIS A 91 11.67 11.68 -14.25
N PRO A 92 11.00 11.18 -15.31
CA PRO A 92 11.03 9.76 -15.68
C PRO A 92 12.44 9.18 -15.87
N GLN A 93 13.40 9.97 -16.37
CA GLN A 93 14.81 9.56 -16.47
C GLN A 93 15.50 9.29 -15.12
N ARG A 94 14.94 9.79 -14.01
CA ARG A 94 15.40 9.50 -12.64
C ARG A 94 14.65 8.34 -12.01
N ARG A 95 13.63 7.79 -12.69
CA ARG A 95 13.05 6.50 -12.32
C ARG A 95 13.98 5.43 -12.87
N HIS A 96 15.14 5.31 -12.25
CA HIS A 96 15.89 4.06 -12.32
C HIS A 96 15.12 3.13 -11.39
N GLU A 97 14.68 1.98 -11.90
CA GLU A 97 14.40 0.86 -11.00
C GLU A 97 15.64 0.74 -10.13
N ILE A 98 15.48 0.90 -8.82
CA ILE A 98 16.54 0.57 -7.88
C ILE A 98 16.71 -0.92 -8.07
N ILE A 99 17.69 -1.31 -8.89
CA ILE A 99 18.06 -2.71 -9.04
C ILE A 99 18.64 -3.06 -7.68
N GLU A 100 17.81 -3.67 -6.83
CA GLU A 100 18.27 -4.32 -5.61
C GLU A 100 19.30 -5.35 -6.04
N LYS A 101 20.58 -5.00 -5.91
CA LYS A 101 21.70 -5.89 -6.20
C LYS A 101 21.62 -7.20 -5.40
N GLU A 102 20.83 -7.21 -4.33
CA GLU A 102 20.53 -8.40 -3.55
C GLU A 102 19.75 -9.47 -4.34
N LEU A 103 18.92 -9.08 -5.34
CA LEU A 103 18.20 -10.02 -6.21
C LEU A 103 19.09 -10.60 -7.32
N LEU A 104 20.12 -9.84 -7.74
CA LEU A 104 21.23 -10.33 -8.55
C LEU A 104 22.29 -10.85 -7.59
N GLY A 105 21.97 -11.88 -6.81
CA GLY A 105 22.84 -12.43 -5.78
C GLY A 105 24.30 -12.36 -6.20
N GLU A 106 25.03 -11.35 -5.71
CA GLU A 106 26.47 -11.24 -5.84
C GLU A 106 27.05 -12.29 -4.87
N SER A 107 26.73 -13.56 -5.11
CA SER A 107 27.73 -14.60 -4.90
C SER A 107 28.82 -14.27 -5.89
N PHE A 108 29.75 -13.42 -5.46
CA PHE A 108 31.06 -13.32 -6.06
C PHE A 108 31.70 -14.69 -5.85
N ILE A 109 31.35 -15.65 -6.71
CA ILE A 109 31.96 -16.96 -6.73
C ILE A 109 33.33 -16.69 -7.34
N GLU A 110 34.35 -16.62 -6.49
CA GLU A 110 35.76 -16.35 -6.84
C GLU A 110 36.30 -17.31 -7.93
N ASN A 111 35.56 -18.37 -8.28
CA ASN A 111 35.95 -19.40 -9.24
C ASN A 111 35.11 -19.45 -10.55
N VAL A 112 34.30 -18.44 -10.87
CA VAL A 112 33.48 -18.44 -12.12
C VAL A 112 34.29 -18.07 -13.37
N THR A 113 35.53 -17.61 -13.24
CA THR A 113 36.40 -17.35 -14.40
C THR A 113 36.69 -18.58 -15.25
N GLU A 114 36.46 -19.79 -14.73
CA GLU A 114 36.68 -21.05 -15.45
C GLU A 114 35.40 -21.65 -16.06
N ILE A 115 34.22 -21.21 -15.63
CA ILE A 115 32.94 -21.74 -16.12
C ILE A 115 32.28 -20.67 -16.98
N ASN A 116 32.34 -20.85 -18.30
CA ASN A 116 31.55 -20.07 -19.26
C ASN A 116 30.05 -20.31 -19.01
N THR A 117 29.46 -19.49 -18.14
CA THR A 117 28.02 -19.45 -17.84
C THR A 117 27.22 -18.73 -18.93
N LEU A 118 27.90 -18.17 -19.93
CA LEU A 118 27.27 -17.55 -21.09
C LEU A 118 26.50 -18.60 -21.90
N PRO A 119 25.20 -18.41 -22.13
CA PRO A 119 24.41 -19.30 -22.97
C PRO A 119 25.05 -19.40 -24.37
N LYS A 120 25.19 -20.62 -24.90
CA LYS A 120 25.84 -20.88 -26.21
C LYS A 120 25.23 -20.13 -27.40
N TRP A 121 24.03 -19.58 -27.25
CA TRP A 121 23.31 -18.81 -28.29
C TRP A 121 23.62 -17.31 -28.27
N LEU A 122 24.31 -16.81 -27.24
CA LEU A 122 24.75 -15.41 -27.19
C LEU A 122 26.04 -15.25 -28.00
N PRO A 123 26.04 -14.40 -29.05
CA PRO A 123 27.23 -14.19 -29.86
C PRO A 123 28.33 -13.50 -29.05
N THR A 124 29.56 -13.98 -29.19
CA THR A 124 30.75 -13.39 -28.56
C THR A 124 30.99 -11.98 -29.12
N TYR A 125 31.59 -11.08 -28.34
CA TYR A 125 31.90 -9.71 -28.78
C TYR A 125 32.61 -9.65 -30.14
N GLU A 126 33.50 -10.61 -30.43
CA GLU A 126 34.20 -10.73 -31.72
C GLU A 126 33.24 -11.06 -32.89
N GLN A 127 32.20 -11.85 -32.64
CA GLN A 127 31.16 -12.17 -33.64
C GLN A 127 30.24 -10.97 -33.87
N LEU A 128 29.96 -10.18 -32.83
CA LEU A 128 29.19 -8.93 -32.96
C LEU A 128 30.00 -7.84 -33.66
N SER A 129 31.30 -7.72 -33.42
CA SER A 129 32.15 -6.75 -34.11
C SER A 129 32.37 -7.10 -35.59
N ALA A 130 32.27 -8.38 -35.95
CA ALA A 130 32.29 -8.83 -37.35
C ALA A 130 30.97 -8.52 -38.09
N ILE A 131 29.87 -8.27 -37.37
CA ILE A 131 28.62 -7.79 -37.94
C ILE A 131 28.70 -6.27 -37.97
N GLU A 132 29.44 -5.72 -38.93
CA GLU A 132 29.37 -4.30 -39.21
C GLU A 132 27.93 -3.95 -39.64
N PRO A 133 27.29 -2.93 -39.04
CA PRO A 133 25.99 -2.48 -39.50
C PRO A 133 26.14 -2.09 -40.97
N LYS A 134 25.32 -2.70 -41.84
CA LYS A 134 25.30 -2.36 -43.27
C LYS A 134 25.29 -0.84 -43.40
N PRO A 135 26.19 -0.23 -44.19
CA PRO A 135 26.13 1.20 -44.43
C PRO A 135 24.70 1.51 -44.87
N LYS A 136 24.08 2.51 -44.23
CA LYS A 136 22.77 2.98 -44.67
C LYS A 136 22.92 3.28 -46.17
N SER A 137 22.17 2.58 -47.02
CA SER A 137 22.10 2.94 -48.42
C SER A 137 21.72 4.42 -48.49
N ASP A 138 22.53 5.24 -49.16
CA ASP A 138 22.23 6.66 -49.41
C ASP A 138 20.91 6.85 -50.19
N ASP A 139 20.31 5.74 -50.64
CA ASP A 139 18.96 5.64 -51.14
C ASP A 139 17.95 5.89 -50.01
N LEU A 140 17.84 7.17 -49.64
CA LEU A 140 16.60 7.74 -49.14
C LEU A 140 15.48 7.20 -50.02
N CYS A 141 14.62 6.39 -49.38
CA CYS A 141 13.31 5.97 -49.85
C CYS A 141 12.77 6.95 -50.89
N ILE A 142 12.66 6.52 -52.16
CA ILE A 142 12.06 7.28 -53.26
C ILE A 142 10.56 7.39 -53.01
N ARG A 143 10.16 8.07 -51.93
CA ARG A 143 8.83 8.62 -51.78
C ARG A 143 8.83 9.94 -52.55
N ALA A 144 8.71 9.83 -53.87
CA ALA A 144 8.27 10.88 -54.79
C ALA A 144 8.43 12.32 -54.26
N THR A 145 9.65 12.72 -53.89
CA THR A 145 9.91 14.13 -53.63
C THR A 145 9.89 14.78 -54.99
N ARG A 146 8.91 15.66 -55.19
CA ARG A 146 8.57 16.42 -56.42
C ARG A 146 9.71 17.32 -56.94
N TRP A 147 10.93 17.11 -56.44
CA TRP A 147 12.16 17.84 -56.61
C TRP A 147 13.20 16.94 -57.28
N THR A 148 12.99 16.65 -58.56
CA THR A 148 14.03 16.07 -59.42
C THR A 148 15.12 17.12 -59.68
N LYS A 149 16.31 16.67 -60.10
CA LYS A 149 17.42 17.56 -60.48
C LYS A 149 16.98 18.63 -61.50
N GLU A 150 16.06 18.25 -62.40
CA GLU A 150 15.45 19.14 -63.39
C GLU A 150 14.58 20.24 -62.75
N LYS A 151 13.76 19.92 -61.76
CA LYS A 151 12.95 20.89 -61.00
C LYS A 151 13.82 21.89 -60.24
N LEU A 152 14.95 21.45 -59.71
CA LEU A 152 15.92 22.31 -59.02
C LEU A 152 16.61 23.28 -60.01
N ILE A 153 16.91 22.81 -61.22
CA ILE A 153 17.44 23.66 -62.29
C ILE A 153 16.40 24.72 -62.69
N GLN A 154 15.12 24.33 -62.83
CA GLN A 154 14.01 25.26 -63.12
C GLN A 154 13.85 26.33 -62.03
N LEU A 155 13.84 25.94 -60.76
CA LEU A 155 13.74 26.91 -59.66
C LEU A 155 14.93 27.88 -59.65
N HIS A 156 16.14 27.37 -59.93
CA HIS A 156 17.32 28.22 -60.02
C HIS A 156 17.21 29.25 -61.15
N SER A 157 16.70 28.87 -62.33
CA SER A 157 16.45 29.82 -63.42
C SER A 157 15.38 30.85 -63.05
N ASP A 158 14.31 30.44 -62.36
CA ASP A 158 13.22 31.34 -61.96
C ASP A 158 13.68 32.39 -60.95
N LEU A 159 14.45 31.97 -59.93
CA LEU A 159 15.03 32.91 -58.96
C LEU A 159 16.03 33.88 -59.61
N LYS A 160 16.77 33.43 -60.62
CA LYS A 160 17.68 34.28 -61.39
C LYS A 160 16.91 35.30 -62.23
N ALA A 161 15.80 34.89 -62.85
CA ALA A 161 14.91 35.79 -63.59
C ALA A 161 14.25 36.83 -62.68
N ILE A 162 13.80 36.44 -61.49
CA ILE A 162 13.22 37.36 -60.50
C ILE A 162 14.27 38.41 -60.09
N ARG A 163 15.51 37.99 -59.76
CA ARG A 163 16.58 38.93 -59.43
C ARG A 163 16.88 39.90 -60.57
N LEU A 164 16.89 39.44 -61.81
CA LEU A 164 17.09 40.30 -62.98
C LEU A 164 15.91 41.26 -63.18
N SER A 165 14.67 40.81 -63.02
CA SER A 165 13.46 41.65 -63.14
C SER A 165 13.43 42.78 -62.10
N THR A 166 13.89 42.53 -60.86
CA THR A 166 14.01 43.57 -59.82
C THR A 166 15.09 44.61 -60.12
N ILE A 167 16.08 44.28 -60.94
CA ILE A 167 17.13 45.23 -61.34
C ILE A 167 16.60 46.23 -62.39
N TYR A 168 15.63 45.85 -63.23
CA TYR A 168 15.02 46.76 -64.22
C TYR A 168 13.95 47.69 -63.62
N VAL A 169 13.33 47.34 -62.49
CA VAL A 169 12.25 48.12 -61.83
C VAL A 169 12.80 49.19 -60.87
N THR A 170 14.07 49.15 -60.50
CA THR A 170 14.67 50.06 -59.49
C THR A 170 15.21 51.38 -60.04
N ILE A 171 15.02 51.69 -61.34
CA ILE A 171 15.46 52.97 -61.93
C ILE A 171 14.42 54.10 -61.78
N ASP A 172 13.16 53.81 -61.48
CA ASP A 172 12.15 54.87 -61.32
C ASP A 172 11.71 55.03 -59.86
N ALA A 173 12.26 56.04 -59.19
CA ALA A 173 11.78 56.53 -57.90
C ALA A 173 10.41 57.23 -58.07
N PRO A 174 9.40 56.99 -57.20
CA PRO A 174 8.09 57.61 -57.36
C PRO A 174 8.10 59.05 -56.83
N VAL A 175 8.02 60.03 -57.73
CA VAL A 175 7.86 61.45 -57.41
C VAL A 175 6.46 61.90 -57.83
N LEU A 176 5.61 62.23 -56.85
CA LEU A 176 4.32 62.88 -57.08
C LEU A 176 4.48 64.41 -57.08
N LEU A 177 3.88 65.04 -58.11
CA LEU A 177 3.52 66.47 -58.31
C LEU A 177 4.49 67.37 -59.09
N LYS A 178 4.09 67.78 -60.34
CA LYS A 178 4.09 69.18 -60.86
C LYS A 178 3.13 69.34 -62.07
N ARG A 179 2.36 70.45 -62.12
CA ARG A 179 1.58 70.93 -63.30
C ARG A 179 2.43 71.85 -64.19
N LYS A 180 2.25 71.82 -65.52
CA LYS A 180 2.99 72.61 -66.52
C LYS A 180 2.09 73.62 -67.25
N TYR A 181 2.47 74.90 -67.31
CA TYR A 181 2.25 75.78 -68.49
C TYR A 181 3.10 77.08 -68.44
N LYS A 182 3.53 77.61 -69.60
CA LYS A 182 4.12 78.96 -69.79
C LYS A 182 3.66 79.54 -71.15
N MET A 183 3.37 80.86 -71.22
CA MET A 183 2.92 81.56 -72.44
C MET A 183 4.08 82.33 -73.13
N PRO A 184 4.11 82.42 -74.48
CA PRO A 184 5.16 83.15 -75.22
C PRO A 184 4.79 84.63 -75.52
N SER A 185 5.81 85.49 -75.75
CA SER A 185 5.66 86.93 -76.01
C SER A 185 5.86 87.33 -77.48
N LEU A 186 5.09 88.32 -77.96
CA LEU A 186 5.13 88.85 -79.33
C LEU A 186 5.92 90.19 -79.43
N PRO A 187 6.43 90.57 -80.63
CA PRO A 187 7.21 91.80 -80.83
C PRO A 187 6.37 93.05 -81.17
N PRO A 188 6.88 94.27 -80.89
CA PRO A 188 6.17 95.53 -81.16
C PRO A 188 6.40 96.07 -82.59
N THR A 189 5.33 96.62 -83.20
CA THR A 189 5.33 97.23 -84.55
C THR A 189 5.41 98.76 -84.48
N PRO A 190 6.11 99.45 -85.41
CA PRO A 190 6.32 100.90 -85.37
C PRO A 190 5.19 101.71 -86.04
N TYR A 191 4.96 102.93 -85.53
CA TYR A 191 3.95 103.88 -86.01
C TYR A 191 4.54 104.92 -86.99
N LYS A 192 3.73 105.34 -87.96
CA LYS A 192 4.00 106.47 -88.86
C LYS A 192 3.04 107.62 -88.53
N THR A 193 3.54 108.83 -88.38
CA THR A 193 2.76 110.05 -88.12
C THR A 193 2.39 110.74 -89.43
N THR A 194 1.10 110.97 -89.66
CA THR A 194 0.57 111.90 -90.68
C THR A 194 -0.07 113.10 -89.99
N ILE A 195 0.18 114.30 -90.52
CA ILE A 195 -0.35 115.60 -90.06
C ILE A 195 -1.46 115.98 -91.05
N GLU A 196 -2.70 116.16 -90.59
CA GLU A 196 -3.80 116.63 -91.46
C GLU A 196 -4.78 117.59 -90.75
N ASP A 197 -5.36 118.48 -91.57
CA ASP A 197 -5.95 119.80 -91.29
C ASP A 197 -7.22 119.87 -90.40
N ILE A 198 -7.44 121.04 -89.76
CA ILE A 198 -8.42 121.30 -88.68
C ILE A 198 -9.90 121.04 -89.08
N ALA A 199 -10.28 121.19 -90.35
CA ALA A 199 -11.64 120.88 -90.82
C ALA A 199 -11.90 119.37 -90.87
N ASN A 200 -10.88 118.57 -91.24
CA ASN A 200 -10.94 117.11 -91.19
C ASN A 200 -11.01 116.59 -89.75
N ILE A 201 -10.45 117.33 -88.78
CA ILE A 201 -10.52 116.96 -87.36
C ILE A 201 -11.98 116.88 -86.86
N ARG A 202 -12.86 117.81 -87.25
CA ARG A 202 -14.28 117.78 -86.77
C ARG A 202 -15.06 116.61 -87.37
N LEU A 203 -14.91 116.36 -88.67
CA LEU A 203 -15.52 115.19 -89.31
C LEU A 203 -14.94 113.88 -88.77
N HIS A 204 -13.64 113.86 -88.46
CA HIS A 204 -12.98 112.70 -87.86
C HIS A 204 -13.38 112.47 -86.39
N GLN A 205 -13.58 113.54 -85.61
CA GLN A 205 -14.09 113.48 -84.25
C GLN A 205 -15.54 112.99 -84.22
N LEU A 206 -16.40 113.47 -85.12
CA LEU A 206 -17.77 112.97 -85.22
C LEU A 206 -17.82 111.51 -85.69
N SER A 207 -17.01 111.12 -86.67
CA SER A 207 -16.95 109.72 -87.14
C SER A 207 -16.41 108.78 -86.07
N THR A 208 -15.40 109.20 -85.29
CA THR A 208 -14.89 108.41 -84.16
C THR A 208 -15.89 108.30 -83.02
N LEU A 209 -16.69 109.34 -82.75
CA LEU A 209 -17.73 109.32 -81.73
C LEU A 209 -18.86 108.35 -82.12
N ILE A 210 -19.31 108.40 -83.38
CA ILE A 210 -20.28 107.45 -83.92
C ILE A 210 -19.73 106.02 -83.88
N GLN A 211 -18.47 105.80 -84.27
CA GLN A 211 -17.83 104.48 -84.18
C GLN A 211 -17.74 103.97 -82.73
N LYS A 212 -17.43 104.84 -81.76
CA LYS A 212 -17.40 104.47 -80.34
C LYS A 212 -18.78 104.08 -79.81
N ILE A 213 -19.83 104.80 -80.19
CA ILE A 213 -21.21 104.47 -79.79
C ILE A 213 -21.63 103.12 -80.40
N VAL A 214 -21.38 102.91 -81.70
CA VAL A 214 -21.75 101.66 -82.37
C VAL A 214 -20.96 100.47 -81.80
N ARG A 215 -19.65 100.62 -81.56
CA ARG A 215 -18.83 99.58 -80.90
C ARG A 215 -19.30 99.30 -79.47
N GLY A 216 -19.57 100.34 -78.69
CA GLY A 216 -20.08 100.21 -77.32
C GLY A 216 -21.43 99.49 -77.28
N ARG A 217 -22.34 99.82 -78.20
CA ARG A 217 -23.63 99.15 -78.31
C ARG A 217 -23.51 97.70 -78.75
N ALA A 218 -22.62 97.40 -79.70
CA ALA A 218 -22.34 96.03 -80.12
C ALA A 218 -21.78 95.17 -78.97
N ILE A 219 -20.84 95.70 -78.18
CA ILE A 219 -20.30 95.00 -77.00
C ILE A 219 -21.40 94.76 -75.96
N GLN A 220 -22.26 95.74 -75.71
CA GLN A 220 -23.38 95.58 -74.79
C GLN A 220 -24.35 94.49 -75.27
N CYS A 221 -24.74 94.48 -76.55
CA CYS A 221 -25.58 93.42 -77.11
C CYS A 221 -24.92 92.03 -76.96
N MET A 222 -23.62 91.93 -77.25
CA MET A 222 -22.86 90.68 -77.06
C MET A 222 -22.83 90.23 -75.59
N MET A 223 -22.70 91.15 -74.63
CA MET A 223 -22.76 90.82 -73.20
C MET A 223 -24.16 90.40 -72.75
N PHE A 224 -25.21 91.07 -73.23
CA PHE A 224 -26.59 90.69 -72.91
C PHE A 224 -26.95 89.32 -73.47
N GLU A 225 -26.53 89.02 -74.70
CA GLU A 225 -26.67 87.68 -75.28
C GLU A 225 -25.86 86.64 -74.50
N GLY A 226 -24.62 86.95 -74.12
CA GLY A 226 -23.79 86.06 -73.29
C GLY A 226 -24.44 85.76 -71.93
N ARG A 227 -24.97 86.79 -71.25
CA ARG A 227 -25.70 86.63 -70.00
C ARG A 227 -26.96 85.79 -70.17
N ASN A 228 -27.71 86.00 -71.26
CA ASN A 228 -28.92 85.22 -71.54
C ASN A 228 -28.59 83.76 -71.85
N ARG A 229 -27.50 83.48 -72.59
CA ARG A 229 -27.02 82.12 -72.84
C ARG A 229 -26.59 81.40 -71.55
N CYS A 230 -26.02 82.13 -70.59
CA CYS A 230 -25.57 81.57 -69.31
C CYS A 230 -26.62 81.67 -68.18
N ARG A 231 -27.86 82.09 -68.46
CA ARG A 231 -28.87 82.33 -67.41
C ARG A 231 -29.22 81.06 -66.65
N GLU A 232 -29.46 79.97 -67.36
CA GLU A 232 -29.83 78.67 -66.78
C GLU A 232 -28.72 78.13 -65.89
N LEU A 233 -27.46 78.20 -66.33
CA LEU A 233 -26.30 77.80 -65.51
C LEU A 233 -26.17 78.65 -64.23
N ILE A 234 -26.47 79.94 -64.29
CA ILE A 234 -26.43 80.82 -63.11
C ILE A 234 -27.54 80.43 -62.11
N GLU A 235 -28.74 80.12 -62.60
CA GLU A 235 -29.86 79.65 -61.77
C GLU A 235 -29.58 78.25 -61.17
N GLU A 236 -28.93 77.36 -61.94
CA GLU A 236 -28.46 76.06 -61.47
C GLU A 236 -27.37 76.17 -60.40
N LEU A 237 -26.41 77.09 -60.56
CA LEU A 237 -25.35 77.32 -59.57
C LEU A 237 -25.91 77.94 -58.27
N GLN A 238 -26.91 78.82 -58.38
CA GLN A 238 -27.59 79.41 -57.21
C GLN A 238 -28.41 78.38 -56.43
N SER A 239 -29.09 77.46 -57.11
CA SER A 239 -29.88 76.38 -56.47
C SER A 239 -28.98 75.27 -55.90
N SER A 240 -27.87 74.94 -56.58
CA SER A 240 -26.90 73.94 -56.10
C SER A 240 -26.24 74.33 -54.77
N TYR A 241 -26.02 75.62 -54.52
CA TYR A 241 -25.43 76.11 -53.27
C TYR A 241 -26.35 75.87 -52.05
N GLY A 242 -27.68 75.91 -52.23
CA GLY A 242 -28.66 75.66 -51.15
C GLY A 242 -28.81 74.18 -50.76
N LEU A 243 -28.57 73.26 -51.70
CA LEU A 243 -28.67 71.81 -51.45
C LEU A 243 -27.47 71.25 -50.66
N GLU A 244 -26.30 71.88 -50.78
CA GLU A 244 -25.07 71.41 -50.13
C GLU A 244 -25.10 71.59 -48.59
N GLU A 245 -25.68 72.67 -48.08
CA GLU A 245 -25.79 72.91 -46.64
C GLU A 245 -26.83 72.02 -45.94
N TYR A 246 -27.98 71.80 -46.59
CA TYR A 246 -29.03 70.92 -46.08
C TYR A 246 -28.55 69.47 -46.04
N SER A 247 -27.92 69.00 -47.12
CA SER A 247 -27.30 67.66 -47.20
C SER A 247 -26.21 67.45 -46.13
N LYS A 248 -25.38 68.46 -45.87
CA LYS A 248 -24.36 68.40 -44.79
C LYS A 248 -24.99 68.26 -43.40
N LYS A 249 -26.07 69.00 -43.10
CA LYS A 249 -26.79 68.91 -41.82
C LYS A 249 -27.50 67.56 -41.64
N GLN A 250 -28.11 67.03 -42.70
CA GLN A 250 -28.74 65.71 -42.71
C GLN A 250 -27.71 64.61 -42.41
N ASN A 251 -26.58 64.62 -43.13
CA ASN A 251 -25.48 63.67 -42.93
C ASN A 251 -24.86 63.76 -41.53
N GLN A 252 -24.84 64.94 -40.90
CA GLN A 252 -24.37 65.10 -39.53
C GLN A 252 -25.33 64.47 -38.52
N LYS A 253 -26.64 64.65 -38.69
CA LYS A 253 -27.66 64.03 -37.84
C LYS A 253 -27.66 62.51 -37.98
N GLU A 254 -27.53 62.00 -39.20
CA GLU A 254 -27.43 60.56 -39.45
C GLU A 254 -26.16 59.96 -38.81
N LYS A 255 -25.02 60.67 -38.89
CA LYS A 255 -23.79 60.27 -38.19
C LYS A 255 -23.93 60.28 -36.67
N GLN A 256 -24.62 61.26 -36.11
CA GLN A 256 -24.88 61.31 -34.66
C GLN A 256 -25.77 60.13 -34.23
N HIS A 257 -26.83 59.86 -34.99
CA HIS A 257 -27.72 58.74 -34.73
C HIS A 257 -27.01 57.37 -34.86
N THR A 258 -26.13 57.19 -35.85
CA THR A 258 -25.35 55.95 -35.97
C THR A 258 -24.33 55.78 -34.85
N LEU A 259 -23.72 56.87 -34.36
CA LEU A 259 -22.82 56.84 -33.21
C LEU A 259 -23.59 56.50 -31.91
N GLU A 260 -24.74 57.12 -31.67
CA GLU A 260 -25.59 56.82 -30.50
C GLU A 260 -26.04 55.35 -30.51
N LEU A 261 -26.42 54.81 -31.67
CA LEU A 261 -26.75 53.40 -31.80
C LEU A 261 -25.57 52.46 -31.53
N GLN A 262 -24.37 52.81 -32.00
CA GLN A 262 -23.15 52.05 -31.72
C GLN A 262 -22.79 52.08 -30.23
N GLU A 263 -22.92 53.24 -29.57
CA GLU A 263 -22.71 53.37 -28.13
C GLU A 263 -23.68 52.49 -27.33
N LEU A 264 -24.96 52.48 -27.69
CA LEU A 264 -25.96 51.61 -27.07
C LEU A 264 -25.67 50.11 -27.30
N GLN A 265 -25.24 49.74 -28.51
CA GLN A 265 -24.85 48.35 -28.80
C GLN A 265 -23.63 47.92 -27.99
N ASN A 266 -22.62 48.78 -27.89
CA ASN A 266 -21.41 48.51 -27.10
C ASN A 266 -21.74 48.41 -25.60
N GLN A 267 -22.68 49.21 -25.09
CA GLN A 267 -23.13 49.09 -23.70
C GLN A 267 -23.84 47.77 -23.45
N LYS A 268 -24.69 47.31 -24.38
CA LYS A 268 -25.36 46.00 -24.28
C LYS A 268 -24.36 44.85 -24.35
N SER A 269 -23.43 44.87 -25.29
CA SER A 269 -22.40 43.82 -25.39
C SER A 269 -21.56 43.74 -24.11
N LEU A 270 -21.17 44.89 -23.53
CA LEU A 270 -20.45 44.91 -22.25
C LEU A 270 -21.27 44.34 -21.08
N GLN A 271 -22.59 44.52 -21.09
CA GLN A 271 -23.47 43.90 -20.09
C GLN A 271 -23.57 42.39 -20.30
N ASP A 272 -23.73 41.95 -21.54
CA ASP A 272 -23.80 40.54 -21.90
C ASP A 272 -22.48 39.82 -21.60
N ASP A 273 -21.34 40.44 -21.88
CA ASP A 273 -20.00 39.91 -21.55
C ASP A 273 -19.85 39.73 -20.03
N ARG A 274 -20.28 40.71 -19.23
CA ARG A 274 -20.26 40.61 -17.75
C ARG A 274 -21.19 39.51 -17.25
N LEU A 275 -22.37 39.35 -17.84
CA LEU A 275 -23.29 38.28 -17.47
C LEU A 275 -22.69 36.91 -17.82
N CYS A 276 -22.08 36.78 -19.00
CA CYS A 276 -21.35 35.58 -19.40
C CYS A 276 -20.20 35.26 -18.44
N GLU A 277 -19.40 36.25 -18.01
CA GLU A 277 -18.33 36.05 -17.02
C GLU A 277 -18.88 35.53 -15.68
N ILE A 278 -19.98 36.11 -15.19
CA ILE A 278 -20.62 35.66 -13.95
C ILE A 278 -21.16 34.25 -14.10
N LEU A 279 -21.88 33.94 -15.18
CA LEU A 279 -22.41 32.61 -15.45
C LEU A 279 -21.30 31.56 -15.56
N ASN A 280 -20.25 31.85 -16.34
CA ASN A 280 -19.10 30.97 -16.48
C ASN A 280 -18.40 30.73 -15.13
N SER A 281 -18.35 31.73 -14.25
CA SER A 281 -17.78 31.57 -12.91
C SER A 281 -18.62 30.64 -12.02
N LEU A 282 -19.95 30.77 -12.06
CA LEU A 282 -20.88 29.94 -11.30
C LEU A 282 -20.89 28.50 -11.83
N GLU A 283 -20.97 28.35 -13.14
CA GLU A 283 -20.87 27.05 -13.81
C GLU A 283 -19.52 26.38 -13.51
N GLY A 284 -18.42 27.13 -13.61
CA GLY A 284 -17.08 26.64 -13.26
C GLY A 284 -16.97 26.17 -11.81
N MET A 285 -17.57 26.91 -10.86
CA MET A 285 -17.60 26.51 -9.45
C MET A 285 -18.40 25.22 -9.23
N THR A 286 -19.57 25.10 -9.84
CA THR A 286 -20.41 23.89 -9.70
C THR A 286 -19.75 22.68 -10.35
N ILE A 287 -19.20 22.81 -11.55
CA ILE A 287 -18.48 21.75 -12.25
C ILE A 287 -17.25 21.33 -11.47
N SER A 288 -16.45 22.29 -10.96
CA SER A 288 -15.30 21.98 -10.12
C SER A 288 -15.71 21.22 -8.87
N GLY A 289 -16.77 21.66 -8.18
CA GLY A 289 -17.28 20.98 -7.00
C GLY A 289 -17.77 19.55 -7.28
N MET A 290 -18.46 19.34 -8.40
CA MET A 290 -18.90 18.00 -8.83
C MET A 290 -17.70 17.11 -9.18
N LEU A 291 -16.72 17.63 -9.92
CA LEU A 291 -15.52 16.87 -10.29
C LEU A 291 -14.67 16.52 -9.07
N ASP A 292 -14.52 17.45 -8.12
CA ASP A 292 -13.81 17.24 -6.85
C ASP A 292 -14.52 16.19 -5.98
N PHE A 293 -15.85 16.18 -5.99
CA PHE A 293 -16.63 15.15 -5.30
C PHE A 293 -16.44 13.78 -5.95
N LEU A 294 -16.61 13.70 -7.28
CA LEU A 294 -16.46 12.45 -8.01
C LEU A 294 -15.04 11.88 -7.91
N THR A 295 -14.01 12.71 -7.94
CA THR A 295 -12.63 12.25 -7.74
C THR A 295 -12.39 11.70 -6.33
N LYS A 296 -12.95 12.33 -5.29
CA LYS A 296 -12.87 11.80 -3.92
C LYS A 296 -13.59 10.46 -3.77
N GLU A 297 -14.79 10.32 -4.34
CA GLU A 297 -15.54 9.06 -4.30
C GLU A 297 -14.84 7.96 -5.12
N LEU A 298 -14.20 8.29 -6.24
CA LEU A 298 -13.39 7.32 -6.98
C LEU A 298 -12.20 6.81 -6.15
N ILE A 299 -11.45 7.70 -5.50
CA ILE A 299 -10.33 7.32 -4.62
C ILE A 299 -10.87 6.45 -3.47
N ARG A 300 -11.97 6.84 -2.84
CA ARG A 300 -12.61 6.07 -1.78
C ARG A 300 -12.98 4.65 -2.22
N LEU A 301 -13.56 4.50 -3.42
CA LEU A 301 -13.91 3.19 -3.98
C LEU A 301 -12.68 2.33 -4.29
N GLU A 302 -11.57 2.94 -4.74
CA GLU A 302 -10.31 2.23 -4.94
C GLU A 302 -9.74 1.75 -3.60
N ASP A 303 -9.75 2.60 -2.57
CA ASP A 303 -9.29 2.26 -1.23
C ASP A 303 -10.14 1.13 -0.62
N GLU A 304 -11.47 1.19 -0.75
CA GLU A 304 -12.38 0.14 -0.29
C GLU A 304 -12.08 -1.21 -0.98
N ARG A 305 -11.79 -1.21 -2.29
CA ARG A 305 -11.39 -2.42 -3.02
C ARG A 305 -10.05 -2.96 -2.55
N GLN A 306 -9.07 -2.10 -2.30
CA GLN A 306 -7.75 -2.50 -1.79
C GLN A 306 -7.88 -3.13 -0.39
N ILE A 307 -8.64 -2.50 0.51
CA ILE A 307 -8.88 -3.01 1.86
C ILE A 307 -9.60 -4.37 1.80
N HIS A 308 -10.60 -4.51 0.94
CA HIS A 308 -11.30 -5.79 0.74
C HIS A 308 -10.36 -6.89 0.23
N ALA A 309 -9.48 -6.58 -0.73
CA ALA A 309 -8.47 -7.53 -1.21
C ALA A 309 -7.50 -7.95 -0.09
N PHE A 310 -7.05 -7.01 0.75
CA PHE A 310 -6.22 -7.32 1.92
C PHE A 310 -6.96 -8.19 2.95
N ALA A 311 -8.24 -7.93 3.20
CA ALA A 311 -9.06 -8.74 4.08
C ALA A 311 -9.15 -10.20 3.59
N LEU A 312 -9.42 -10.42 2.29
CA LEU A 312 -9.44 -11.76 1.70
C LEU A 312 -8.10 -12.50 1.81
N LEU A 313 -6.98 -11.79 1.59
CA LEU A 313 -5.65 -12.37 1.76
C LEU A 313 -5.36 -12.72 3.23
N ALA A 314 -5.79 -11.89 4.16
CA ALA A 314 -5.64 -12.13 5.60
C ALA A 314 -6.48 -13.34 6.05
N GLU A 315 -7.72 -13.44 5.59
CA GLU A 315 -8.59 -14.61 5.84
C GLU A 315 -7.98 -15.89 5.27
N ARG A 316 -7.47 -15.85 4.04
CA ARG A 316 -6.79 -17.02 3.45
C ARG A 316 -5.59 -17.45 4.29
N LYS A 317 -4.75 -16.50 4.73
CA LYS A 317 -3.61 -16.79 5.61
C LYS A 317 -4.06 -17.36 6.96
N ARG A 318 -5.14 -16.82 7.53
CA ARG A 318 -5.74 -17.33 8.77
C ARG A 318 -6.23 -18.77 8.60
N ALA A 319 -7.00 -19.06 7.55
CA ALA A 319 -7.50 -20.39 7.25
C ALA A 319 -6.37 -21.42 7.07
N ILE A 320 -5.27 -21.04 6.39
CA ILE A 320 -4.09 -21.91 6.24
C ILE A 320 -3.45 -22.22 7.60
N ARG A 321 -3.31 -21.22 8.48
CA ARG A 321 -2.77 -21.44 9.83
C ARG A 321 -3.69 -22.30 10.69
N GLU A 322 -4.99 -22.03 10.66
CA GLU A 322 -5.99 -22.80 11.40
C GLU A 322 -6.03 -24.25 10.92
N ALA A 323 -5.93 -24.50 9.60
CA ALA A 323 -5.83 -25.85 9.05
C ALA A 323 -4.54 -26.56 9.48
N ALA A 324 -3.39 -25.87 9.46
CA ALA A 324 -2.12 -26.44 9.92
C ALA A 324 -2.15 -26.75 11.43
N GLU A 325 -2.72 -25.86 12.23
CA GLU A 325 -2.88 -26.07 13.67
C GLU A 325 -3.89 -27.18 13.97
N ALA A 326 -5.00 -27.26 13.24
CA ALA A 326 -5.96 -28.35 13.35
C ALA A 326 -5.31 -29.70 13.03
N GLY A 327 -4.46 -29.78 11.99
CA GLY A 327 -3.68 -30.98 11.68
C GLY A 327 -2.74 -31.38 12.82
N LYS A 328 -2.04 -30.41 13.44
CA LYS A 328 -1.20 -30.67 14.63
C LYS A 328 -2.02 -31.17 15.82
N ARG A 329 -3.16 -30.52 16.10
CA ARG A 329 -4.06 -30.94 17.18
C ARG A 329 -4.58 -32.36 16.96
N GLN A 330 -4.99 -32.71 15.74
CA GLN A 330 -5.43 -34.07 15.41
C GLN A 330 -4.33 -35.10 15.68
N LEU A 331 -3.09 -34.81 15.28
CA LEU A 331 -1.95 -35.67 15.52
C LEU A 331 -1.65 -35.82 17.01
N GLU A 332 -1.71 -34.73 17.79
CA GLU A 332 -1.58 -34.79 19.25
C GLU A 332 -2.70 -35.59 19.91
N TYR A 333 -3.95 -35.44 19.45
CA TYR A 333 -5.09 -36.24 19.95
C TYR A 333 -4.89 -37.73 19.67
N ASN A 334 -4.42 -38.10 18.48
CA ASN A 334 -4.13 -39.49 18.15
C ASN A 334 -3.03 -40.05 19.05
N ARG A 335 -1.91 -39.32 19.22
CA ARG A 335 -0.84 -39.73 20.14
C ARG A 335 -1.35 -39.90 21.57
N ARG A 336 -2.17 -38.97 22.07
CA ARG A 336 -2.77 -39.11 23.42
C ARG A 336 -3.63 -40.35 23.53
N ARG A 337 -4.44 -40.67 22.52
CA ARG A 337 -5.22 -41.92 22.50
C ARG A 337 -4.33 -43.16 22.51
N GLU A 338 -3.28 -43.17 21.69
CA GLU A 338 -2.29 -44.27 21.67
C GLU A 338 -1.64 -44.43 23.04
N PHE A 339 -1.21 -43.33 23.68
CA PHE A 339 -0.64 -43.36 25.03
C PHE A 339 -1.64 -43.84 26.08
N ASP A 340 -2.90 -43.42 26.01
CA ASP A 340 -3.94 -43.88 26.94
C ASP A 340 -4.21 -45.39 26.78
N GLU A 341 -4.19 -45.91 25.56
CA GLU A 341 -4.32 -47.34 25.28
C GLU A 341 -3.13 -48.13 25.83
N ILE A 342 -1.90 -47.67 25.58
CA ILE A 342 -0.68 -48.26 26.13
C ILE A 342 -0.73 -48.24 27.66
N PHE A 343 -1.15 -47.12 28.27
CA PHE A 343 -1.24 -47.00 29.71
C PHE A 343 -2.27 -47.96 30.31
N LYS A 344 -3.43 -48.13 29.67
CA LYS A 344 -4.43 -49.14 30.07
C LYS A 344 -3.85 -50.55 30.01
N GLN A 345 -3.10 -50.89 28.96
CA GLN A 345 -2.44 -52.19 28.84
C GLN A 345 -1.39 -52.40 29.93
N ILE A 346 -0.55 -51.41 30.21
CA ILE A 346 0.46 -51.47 31.28
C ILE A 346 -0.21 -51.66 32.65
N ILE A 347 -1.28 -50.91 32.94
CA ILE A 347 -2.03 -51.09 34.19
C ILE A 347 -2.59 -52.50 34.27
N LYS A 348 -3.19 -53.02 33.20
CA LYS A 348 -3.73 -54.37 33.19
C LYS A 348 -2.63 -55.40 33.47
N ILE A 349 -1.51 -55.33 32.76
CA ILE A 349 -0.36 -56.24 32.99
C ILE A 349 0.14 -56.14 34.43
N ASN A 350 0.23 -54.93 34.99
CA ASN A 350 0.66 -54.75 36.37
C ASN A 350 -0.36 -55.32 37.37
N GLN A 351 -1.66 -55.15 37.12
CA GLN A 351 -2.72 -55.75 37.92
C GLN A 351 -2.67 -57.27 37.86
N ASP A 352 -2.59 -57.84 36.65
CA ASP A 352 -2.47 -59.27 36.42
C ASP A 352 -1.20 -59.83 37.12
N SER A 353 -0.08 -59.10 37.04
CA SER A 353 1.16 -59.48 37.72
C SER A 353 0.98 -59.47 39.24
N VAL A 354 0.44 -58.38 39.81
CA VAL A 354 0.17 -58.29 41.26
C VAL A 354 -0.80 -59.39 41.70
N GLU A 355 -1.84 -59.69 40.93
CA GLU A 355 -2.78 -60.77 41.20
C GLU A 355 -2.07 -62.13 41.22
N THR A 356 -1.25 -62.44 40.21
CA THR A 356 -0.47 -63.70 40.20
C THR A 356 0.51 -63.80 41.38
N TYR A 357 1.20 -62.71 41.73
CA TYR A 357 2.07 -62.69 42.91
C TYR A 357 1.31 -62.91 44.21
N LEU A 358 0.14 -62.28 44.37
CA LEU A 358 -0.69 -62.47 45.56
C LEU A 358 -1.29 -63.87 45.61
N GLU A 359 -1.72 -64.42 44.48
CA GLU A 359 -2.16 -65.81 44.38
C GLU A 359 -1.07 -66.78 44.82
N ASP A 360 0.18 -66.56 44.39
CA ASP A 360 1.29 -67.44 44.74
C ASP A 360 1.63 -67.36 46.24
N ILE A 361 1.62 -66.16 46.83
CA ILE A 361 1.78 -66.00 48.30
C ILE A 361 0.63 -66.68 49.05
N ILE A 362 -0.60 -66.57 48.54
CA ILE A 362 -1.77 -67.23 49.14
C ILE A 362 -1.65 -68.75 49.01
N LYS A 363 -1.21 -69.27 47.85
CA LYS A 363 -0.98 -70.72 47.64
C LYS A 363 0.10 -71.24 48.58
N GLU A 364 1.24 -70.56 48.67
CA GLU A 364 2.33 -70.91 49.61
C GLU A 364 1.84 -70.87 51.06
N GLY A 365 1.06 -69.84 51.43
CA GLY A 365 0.44 -69.75 52.75
C GLY A 365 -0.55 -70.88 53.04
N ILE A 366 -1.39 -71.26 52.07
CA ILE A 366 -2.31 -72.38 52.18
C ILE A 366 -1.55 -73.70 52.31
N GLU A 367 -0.52 -73.92 51.49
CA GLU A 367 0.34 -75.10 51.56
C GLU A 367 0.97 -75.22 52.94
N TRP A 368 1.56 -74.14 53.47
CA TRP A 368 2.16 -74.14 54.80
C TRP A 368 1.17 -74.45 55.92
N VAL A 369 -0.01 -73.81 55.93
CA VAL A 369 -1.06 -74.11 56.92
C VAL A 369 -1.57 -75.53 56.76
N SER A 370 -1.71 -76.02 55.52
CA SER A 370 -2.15 -77.39 55.27
C SER A 370 -1.11 -78.43 55.71
N ASP A 371 0.18 -78.16 55.54
CA ASP A 371 1.28 -78.99 56.01
C ASP A 371 1.33 -79.04 57.54
N GLU A 372 1.13 -77.90 58.20
CA GLU A 372 1.06 -77.85 59.67
C GLU A 372 -0.17 -78.60 60.20
N ALA A 373 -1.34 -78.39 59.59
CA ALA A 373 -2.57 -79.10 59.94
C ALA A 373 -2.49 -80.61 59.68
N THR A 374 -1.89 -81.03 58.56
CA THR A 374 -1.69 -82.46 58.25
C THR A 374 -0.68 -83.09 59.19
N LYS A 375 0.42 -82.40 59.56
CA LYS A 375 1.35 -82.88 60.59
C LYS A 375 0.67 -83.06 61.94
N ALA A 376 -0.13 -82.09 62.38
CA ALA A 376 -0.89 -82.19 63.62
C ALA A 376 -1.84 -83.39 63.60
N TYR A 377 -2.63 -83.54 62.52
CA TYR A 377 -3.53 -84.67 62.34
C TYR A 377 -2.79 -86.03 62.33
N ILE A 378 -1.64 -86.12 61.62
CA ILE A 378 -0.82 -87.33 61.59
C ILE A 378 -0.25 -87.62 62.97
N SER A 379 0.20 -86.62 63.74
CA SER A 379 0.70 -86.84 65.10
C SER A 379 -0.40 -87.35 66.04
N GLU A 380 -1.60 -86.77 65.98
CA GLU A 380 -2.75 -87.28 66.75
C GLU A 380 -3.08 -88.72 66.34
N LEU A 381 -3.07 -89.02 65.05
CA LEU A 381 -3.29 -90.38 64.54
C LEU A 381 -2.19 -91.33 65.03
N CYS A 382 -0.92 -90.94 64.98
CA CYS A 382 0.20 -91.72 65.52
C CYS A 382 0.05 -91.97 67.02
N ASP A 383 -0.32 -90.96 67.80
CA ASP A 383 -0.57 -91.11 69.24
C ASP A 383 -1.73 -92.09 69.51
N THR A 384 -2.82 -92.03 68.73
CA THR A 384 -3.91 -93.00 68.85
C THR A 384 -3.46 -94.43 68.50
N ILE A 385 -2.66 -94.61 67.45
CA ILE A 385 -2.11 -95.92 67.06
C ILE A 385 -1.13 -96.44 68.11
N ASP A 386 -0.27 -95.57 68.66
CA ASP A 386 0.68 -95.93 69.72
C ASP A 386 -0.05 -96.33 71.00
N ASN A 387 -1.14 -95.63 71.36
CA ASN A 387 -1.98 -96.01 72.50
C ASN A 387 -2.66 -97.37 72.27
N VAL A 388 -3.22 -97.61 71.07
CA VAL A 388 -3.79 -98.93 70.71
C VAL A 388 -2.71 -100.01 70.76
N SER A 389 -1.50 -99.72 70.28
CA SER A 389 -0.36 -100.65 70.28
C SER A 389 0.14 -100.95 71.69
N LYS A 390 0.19 -99.96 72.60
CA LYS A 390 0.49 -100.16 74.02
C LYS A 390 -0.55 -101.07 74.68
N VAL A 391 -1.84 -100.81 74.46
CA VAL A 391 -2.92 -101.68 74.98
C VAL A 391 -2.80 -103.11 74.43
N ALA A 392 -2.46 -103.27 73.15
CA ALA A 392 -2.21 -104.59 72.56
C ALA A 392 -1.03 -105.32 73.23
N ARG A 393 0.10 -104.62 73.45
CA ARG A 393 1.26 -105.19 74.18
C ARG A 393 0.95 -105.52 75.64
N ASP A 394 0.19 -104.68 76.33
CA ASP A 394 -0.24 -104.94 77.71
C ASP A 394 -1.17 -106.17 77.78
N ASN A 395 -1.98 -106.41 76.73
CA ASN A 395 -2.77 -107.63 76.64
C ASN A 395 -1.91 -108.87 76.32
N GLU A 396 -0.90 -108.75 75.45
CA GLU A 396 0.05 -109.84 75.18
C GLU A 396 0.82 -110.26 76.44
N THR A 397 1.29 -109.29 77.23
CA THR A 397 2.00 -109.58 78.50
C THR A 397 1.09 -110.26 79.52
N LYS A 398 -0.16 -109.80 79.69
CA LYS A 398 -1.15 -110.47 80.54
C LYS A 398 -1.43 -111.89 80.07
N LEU A 399 -1.62 -112.11 78.77
CA LEU A 399 -1.81 -113.45 78.21
C LEU A 399 -0.59 -114.34 78.46
N ALA A 400 0.63 -113.81 78.32
CA ALA A 400 1.86 -114.55 78.62
C ALA A 400 1.98 -114.90 80.12
N GLU A 401 1.57 -114.00 81.02
CA GLU A 401 1.48 -114.29 82.46
C GLU A 401 0.45 -115.38 82.76
N GLU A 402 -0.73 -115.31 82.14
CA GLU A 402 -1.78 -116.33 82.26
C GLU A 402 -1.32 -117.70 81.73
N GLU A 403 -0.66 -117.74 80.57
CA GLU A 403 -0.05 -118.96 80.01
C GLU A 403 1.06 -119.51 80.91
N MET A 404 1.91 -118.65 81.48
CA MET A 404 2.95 -119.05 82.42
C MET A 404 2.34 -119.66 83.69
N ILE A 405 1.29 -119.05 84.24
CA ILE A 405 0.55 -119.56 85.41
C ILE A 405 -0.10 -120.91 85.07
N ALA A 406 -0.75 -121.03 83.91
CA ALA A 406 -1.38 -122.27 83.46
C ALA A 406 -0.34 -123.40 83.31
N ASN A 407 0.81 -123.10 82.70
CA ASN A 407 1.93 -124.04 82.59
C ASN A 407 2.48 -124.44 83.97
N MET A 408 2.54 -123.51 84.92
CA MET A 408 3.00 -123.80 86.28
C MET A 408 2.02 -124.70 87.03
N ILE A 409 0.71 -124.45 86.90
CA ILE A 409 -0.35 -125.29 87.46
C ILE A 409 -0.29 -126.71 86.85
N TYR A 410 -0.17 -126.80 85.53
CA TYR A 410 -0.18 -128.08 84.82
C TYR A 410 1.06 -128.94 85.11
N ASN A 411 2.25 -128.33 85.13
CA ASN A 411 3.50 -129.09 85.27
C ASN A 411 3.91 -129.35 86.73
N PHE A 412 3.62 -128.44 87.66
CA PHE A 412 4.09 -128.57 89.04
C PHE A 412 2.98 -128.96 90.02
N VAL A 413 1.83 -128.28 89.97
CA VAL A 413 0.80 -128.43 90.99
C VAL A 413 0.00 -129.72 90.79
N LEU A 414 -0.49 -129.99 89.58
CA LEU A 414 -1.27 -131.20 89.29
C LEU A 414 -0.48 -132.49 89.57
N PRO A 415 0.78 -132.66 89.09
CA PRO A 415 1.54 -133.89 89.35
C PRO A 415 1.90 -134.07 90.83
N GLU A 416 2.15 -133.00 91.59
CA GLU A 416 2.38 -133.14 93.04
C GLU A 416 1.10 -133.57 93.77
N ILE A 417 -0.06 -133.02 93.39
CA ILE A 417 -1.35 -133.48 93.93
C ILE A 417 -1.55 -134.97 93.58
N GLU A 418 -1.32 -135.39 92.34
CA GLU A 418 -1.42 -136.80 91.93
C GLU A 418 -0.42 -137.71 92.66
N LYS A 419 0.83 -137.28 92.86
CA LYS A 419 1.80 -138.03 93.66
C LYS A 419 1.33 -138.17 95.11
N THR A 420 0.78 -137.11 95.70
CA THR A 420 0.27 -137.18 97.09
C THR A 420 -0.95 -138.09 97.22
N THR A 421 -1.86 -138.12 96.24
CA THR A 421 -3.00 -139.05 96.22
C THR A 421 -2.54 -140.49 96.00
N LEU A 422 -1.61 -140.74 95.08
CA LEU A 422 -1.00 -142.06 94.89
C LEU A 422 -0.29 -142.54 96.16
N ARG A 423 0.48 -141.66 96.84
CA ARG A 423 1.12 -141.99 98.13
C ARG A 423 0.09 -142.33 99.21
N LYS A 424 -1.05 -141.63 99.27
CA LYS A 424 -2.16 -141.96 100.18
C LYS A 424 -2.76 -143.33 99.85
N ASN A 425 -3.07 -143.60 98.58
CA ASN A 425 -3.64 -144.88 98.14
C ASN A 425 -2.69 -146.07 98.39
N ILE A 426 -1.38 -145.89 98.21
CA ILE A 426 -0.38 -146.92 98.54
C ILE A 426 -0.35 -147.18 100.06
N ARG A 427 -0.38 -146.12 100.89
CA ARG A 427 -0.44 -146.28 102.36
C ARG A 427 -1.70 -147.05 102.79
N GLU A 428 -2.86 -146.76 102.20
CA GLU A 428 -4.11 -147.49 102.48
C GLU A 428 -4.00 -148.97 102.08
N LYS A 429 -3.48 -149.28 100.88
CA LYS A 429 -3.25 -150.68 100.46
C LYS A 429 -2.26 -151.40 101.37
N GLN A 430 -1.16 -150.74 101.77
CA GLN A 430 -0.18 -151.30 102.70
C GLN A 430 -0.79 -151.59 104.08
N GLN A 431 -1.70 -150.74 104.58
CA GLN A 431 -2.45 -151.01 105.81
C GLN A 431 -3.32 -152.27 105.69
N VAL A 432 -4.01 -152.46 104.56
CA VAL A 432 -4.80 -153.69 104.31
C VAL A 432 -3.91 -154.94 104.28
N TYR A 433 -2.76 -154.88 103.59
CA TYR A 433 -1.80 -155.99 103.59
C TYR A 433 -1.20 -156.27 104.97
N LEU A 434 -0.91 -155.24 105.77
CA LEU A 434 -0.48 -155.39 107.16
C LEU A 434 -1.56 -156.05 108.01
N GLN A 435 -2.82 -155.62 107.90
CA GLN A 435 -3.95 -156.24 108.62
C GLN A 435 -4.09 -157.73 108.25
N ASN A 436 -3.95 -158.07 106.97
CA ASN A 436 -3.95 -159.46 106.50
C ASN A 436 -2.75 -160.26 107.01
N ALA A 437 -1.54 -159.69 107.00
CA ALA A 437 -0.35 -160.33 107.54
C ALA A 437 -0.46 -160.58 109.05
N HIS A 438 -1.00 -159.60 109.80
CA HIS A 438 -1.32 -159.75 111.21
C HIS A 438 -2.35 -160.89 111.43
N ALA A 439 -3.41 -160.96 110.62
CA ALA A 439 -4.40 -162.05 110.71
C ALA A 439 -3.78 -163.44 110.44
N VAL A 440 -2.89 -163.56 109.45
CA VAL A 440 -2.19 -164.82 109.14
C VAL A 440 -1.23 -165.24 110.26
N ILE A 441 -0.47 -164.29 110.83
CA ILE A 441 0.45 -164.56 111.94
C ILE A 441 -0.34 -164.99 113.19
N TYR A 442 -1.43 -164.30 113.53
CA TYR A 442 -2.28 -164.68 114.65
C TYR A 442 -2.94 -166.06 114.45
N ASN A 443 -3.41 -166.37 113.23
CA ASN A 443 -3.94 -167.70 112.91
C ASN A 443 -2.87 -168.81 112.97
N LYS A 444 -1.60 -168.51 112.68
CA LYS A 444 -0.48 -169.45 112.87
C LYS A 444 -0.11 -169.64 114.34
N ILE A 445 -0.22 -168.60 115.18
CA ILE A 445 0.05 -168.69 116.62
C ILE A 445 -1.06 -169.48 117.35
N LEU A 446 -2.32 -169.37 116.91
CA LEU A 446 -3.46 -170.11 117.49
C LEU A 446 -3.49 -171.62 117.18
N ASN A 447 -2.72 -172.09 116.17
CA ASN A 447 -2.66 -173.50 115.76
C ASN A 447 -1.45 -174.27 116.34
N LEU A 448 -0.74 -173.71 117.34
CA LEU A 448 0.29 -174.44 118.08
C LEU A 448 -0.32 -175.14 119.30
N SER A 449 -0.26 -176.47 119.29
CA SER A 449 -0.50 -177.34 120.43
C SER A 449 0.56 -177.15 121.51
N SER A 450 0.13 -177.08 122.77
CA SER A 450 0.96 -177.36 123.95
C SER A 450 1.54 -178.78 123.91
N VAL A 451 2.67 -178.97 124.62
CA VAL A 451 3.47 -180.19 124.90
C VAL A 451 4.69 -180.32 123.97
N GLU A 452 5.95 -180.30 124.42
CA GLU A 452 6.57 -180.22 125.76
C GLU A 452 8.04 -179.76 125.60
N ASP A 453 8.54 -179.10 126.64
CA ASP A 453 9.89 -179.22 127.20
C ASP A 453 11.15 -178.49 126.67
N LYS A 454 11.73 -177.74 127.64
CA LYS A 454 13.15 -177.70 128.08
C LYS A 454 14.15 -176.83 127.31
N ASN A 455 14.35 -175.59 127.77
CA ASN A 455 15.43 -175.14 128.69
C ASN A 455 15.45 -173.62 128.82
#